data_AF-A0A3R9NTA9-F1
#
_entry.id   AF-A0A3R9NTA9-F1
#
_cell.length_a   1.000
_cell.length_b   1.000
_cell.length_c   1.000
_cell.angle_alpha   90.00
_cell.angle_beta   90.00
_cell.angle_gamma   90.00
#
_symmetry.space_group_name_H-M   'P 1'
#
loop_
_entity.id
_entity.type
_entity.pdbx_description
1 polymer ?
#
loop_
_entity_poly.entity_id
_entity_poly.type
_entity_poly.pdbx_seq_one_letter_code
_entity_poly.pdbx_strand_id
1 'polypeptide(L)' 'MTTSATNSAPDEWDDLLNHLRHVREQVQQHGPLPDHEKAEAMDAFHRGLALLENQVRDIRGNLKGSSGKW' A
#
# COMPACT_ATOMS: atom_id res chain seq x y z
N MET A 1 11.90 28.67 4.31
CA MET A 1 10.71 28.12 4.98
C MET A 1 9.50 28.37 4.09
N THR A 2 9.01 27.33 3.41
CA THR A 2 7.70 27.32 2.74
C THR A 2 7.13 25.91 2.91
N THR A 3 6.08 25.86 3.71
CA THR A 3 5.22 24.74 4.06
C THR A 3 4.35 24.34 2.87
N SER A 4 4.33 23.04 2.54
CA SER A 4 3.18 22.34 1.93
C SER A 4 3.40 20.83 2.05
N ALA A 5 3.18 20.31 3.26
CA ALA A 5 3.02 18.89 3.49
C ALA A 5 1.61 18.48 3.03
N THR A 6 1.48 17.97 1.80
CA THR A 6 0.29 17.21 1.37
C THR A 6 0.64 16.30 0.19
N ASN A 7 1.52 15.33 0.41
CA ASN A 7 1.78 14.26 -0.57
C ASN A 7 1.87 12.87 0.09
N SER A 8 1.27 12.70 1.26
CA SER A 8 1.60 11.58 2.16
C SER A 8 1.02 10.22 1.77
N ALA A 9 0.04 10.14 0.86
CA ALA A 9 -0.62 8.87 0.50
C ALA A 9 -0.07 8.20 -0.78
N PRO A 10 0.26 8.93 -1.87
CA PRO A 10 0.92 8.33 -3.03
C PRO A 10 2.31 7.80 -2.68
N ASP A 11 3.06 8.56 -1.88
CA ASP A 11 4.44 8.24 -1.50
C ASP A 11 4.50 6.96 -0.63
N GLU A 12 3.56 6.79 0.31
CA GLU A 12 3.49 5.58 1.16
C GLU A 12 3.17 4.32 0.35
N TRP A 13 2.29 4.44 -0.66
CA TRP A 13 1.94 3.32 -1.53
C TRP A 13 3.10 2.90 -2.42
N ASP A 14 3.79 3.87 -3.02
CA ASP A 14 4.96 3.62 -3.86
C ASP A 14 6.11 3.02 -3.06
N ASP A 15 6.34 3.51 -1.84
CA ASP A 15 7.35 2.96 -0.92
C ASP A 15 7.04 1.50 -0.53
N LEU A 16 5.77 1.20 -0.23
CA LEU A 16 5.33 -0.16 0.09
C LEU A 16 5.50 -1.11 -1.11
N LEU A 17 5.14 -0.67 -2.32
CA LEU A 17 5.34 -1.46 -3.53
C LEU A 17 6.81 -1.68 -3.87
N ASN A 18 7.65 -0.67 -3.65
CA ASN A 18 9.09 -0.79 -3.84
C ASN A 18 9.69 -1.79 -2.85
N HIS A 19 9.27 -1.75 -1.58
CA HIS A 19 9.69 -2.70 -0.57
C HIS A 19 9.30 -4.14 -0.95
N LEU A 20 8.04 -4.40 -1.31
CA LEU A 20 7.59 -5.73 -1.71
C LEU A 20 8.31 -6.26 -2.96
N ARG A 21 8.64 -5.37 -3.91
CA ARG A 21 9.42 -5.73 -5.10
C ARG A 21 10.84 -6.17 -4.72
N HIS A 22 11.48 -5.43 -3.82
CA HIS A 22 12.81 -5.77 -3.34
C HIS A 22 12.82 -7.14 -2.64
N VAL A 23 11.84 -7.40 -1.77
CA VAL A 23 11.67 -8.68 -1.09
C VAL A 23 11.50 -9.83 -2.09
N ARG A 24 10.72 -9.63 -3.16
CA ARG A 24 10.57 -10.63 -4.23
C ARG A 24 11.89 -10.91 -4.95
N GLU A 25 12.66 -9.87 -5.27
CA GLU A 25 13.97 -10.01 -5.92
C GLU A 25 14.95 -10.79 -5.03
N GLN A 26 14.98 -10.49 -3.73
CA GLN A 26 15.75 -11.24 -2.73
C GLN A 26 15.38 -12.72 -2.75
N VAL A 27 14.09 -13.05 -2.74
CA VAL A 27 13.63 -14.44 -2.79
C VAL A 27 14.05 -15.16 -4.08
N GLN A 28 14.00 -14.45 -5.21
CA GLN A 28 14.38 -15.01 -6.51
C GLN A 28 15.90 -15.27 -6.62
N GLN A 29 16.72 -14.39 -6.06
CA GLN A 29 18.18 -14.47 -6.18
C GLN A 29 18.82 -15.36 -5.11
N HIS A 30 18.32 -15.28 -3.87
CA HIS A 30 18.96 -15.89 -2.71
C HIS A 30 18.17 -17.06 -2.11
N GLY A 31 16.97 -17.34 -2.63
CA GLY A 31 16.08 -18.36 -2.09
C GLY A 31 15.17 -17.81 -0.98
N PRO A 32 14.42 -18.67 -0.27
CA PRO A 32 13.41 -18.23 0.69
C PRO A 32 13.99 -17.32 1.77
N LEU A 33 13.25 -16.26 2.11
CA LEU A 33 13.60 -15.33 3.18
C LEU A 33 13.82 -16.07 4.51
N PRO A 34 14.65 -15.56 5.41
CA PRO A 34 14.71 -16.03 6.79
C PRO A 34 13.42 -15.67 7.55
N ASP A 35 13.09 -16.44 8.60
CA ASP A 35 11.77 -16.35 9.25
C ASP A 35 11.43 -14.98 9.85
N HIS A 36 12.44 -14.23 10.28
CA HIS A 36 12.25 -12.86 10.80
C HIS A 36 11.83 -11.88 9.70
N GLU A 37 12.43 -11.97 8.50
CA GLU A 37 12.08 -11.13 7.35
C GLU A 37 10.74 -11.55 6.74
N LYS A 38 10.36 -12.83 6.86
CA LYS A 38 9.02 -13.27 6.42
C LYS A 38 7.91 -12.56 7.18
N ALA A 39 8.06 -12.38 8.50
CA ALA A 39 7.06 -11.70 9.31
C ALA A 39 6.92 -10.23 8.89
N GLU A 40 8.03 -9.54 8.68
CA GLU A 40 8.04 -8.16 8.21
C GLU A 40 7.42 -8.01 6.81
N ALA A 41 7.78 -8.89 5.88
CA ALA A 41 7.19 -8.90 4.55
C ALA A 41 5.68 -9.19 4.58
N MET A 42 5.23 -10.06 5.48
CA MET A 42 3.81 -10.37 5.68
C MET A 42 3.06 -9.15 6.23
N ASP A 43 3.64 -8.45 7.19
CA ASP A 43 3.06 -7.23 7.76
C ASP A 43 2.96 -6.11 6.71
N ALA A 44 4.00 -5.93 5.89
CA ALA A 44 3.96 -4.99 4.76
C ALA A 44 2.86 -5.37 3.76
N PHE A 45 2.71 -6.66 3.45
CA PHE A 45 1.64 -7.13 2.57
C PHE A 45 0.24 -6.86 3.14
N HIS A 46 0.02 -7.14 4.43
CA HIS A 46 -1.26 -6.85 5.09
C HIS A 46 -1.59 -5.35 5.12
N ARG A 47 -0.59 -4.49 5.35
CA ARG A 47 -0.76 -3.03 5.28
C ARG A 47 -1.19 -2.60 3.88
N GLY A 48 -0.56 -3.14 2.84
CA GLY A 48 -0.95 -2.89 1.45
C GLY A 48 -2.40 -3.28 1.15
N LEU A 49 -2.83 -4.46 1.63
CA LEU A 49 -4.23 -4.90 1.49
C LEU A 49 -5.21 -3.96 2.20
N ALA A 50 -4.90 -3.55 3.43
CA ALA A 50 -5.76 -2.61 4.17
C ALA A 50 -5.89 -1.25 3.47
N LEU A 51 -4.80 -0.75 2.86
CA LEU A 51 -4.83 0.48 2.07
C LEU A 51 -5.73 0.34 0.83
N LEU A 52 -5.61 -0.77 0.10
CA LEU A 52 -6.48 -1.07 -1.05
C LEU A 52 -7.95 -1.20 -0.64
N GLU A 53 -8.24 -1.92 0.45
CA GLU A 53 -9.60 -2.08 0.95
C GLU A 53 -10.24 -0.73 1.32
N ASN A 54 -9.47 0.17 1.94
CA ASN A 54 -9.92 1.52 2.24
C ASN A 54 -10.20 2.31 0.95
N GLN A 55 -9.29 2.30 -0.03
CA GLN A 55 -9.52 2.99 -1.31
C GLN A 55 -10.74 2.44 -2.05
N VAL A 56 -10.93 1.12 -2.08
CA VAL A 56 -12.11 0.48 -2.69
C VAL A 56 -13.39 0.89 -1.96
N ARG A 57 -13.35 0.96 -0.63
CA ARG A 57 -14.48 1.43 0.18
C ARG A 57 -14.81 2.89 -0.11
N ASP A 58 -13.81 3.75 -0.24
CA ASP A 58 -13.99 5.17 -0.56
C ASP A 58 -14.59 5.36 -1.96
N ILE A 59 -14.10 4.62 -2.97
CA ILE A 59 -14.68 4.62 -4.32
C ILE A 59 -16.15 4.18 -4.25
N ARG A 60 -16.46 3.11 -3.51
CA ARG A 60 -17.83 2.61 -3.36
C ARG A 60 -18.74 3.59 -2.61
N GLY A 61 -18.19 4.28 -1.60
CA GLY A 61 -18.88 5.32 -0.85
C GLY A 61 -19.21 6.54 -1.71
N ASN A 62 -18.25 7.01 -2.50
CA ASN A 62 -18.41 8.13 -3.43
C ASN A 62 -19.40 7.80 -4.56
N LEU A 63 -19.43 6.56 -5.06
CA LEU A 63 -20.43 6.12 -6.04
C LEU A 63 -21.86 6.11 -5.44
N LYS A 64 -22.01 5.87 -4.13
CA LYS A 64 -23.31 5.92 -3.45
C LYS A 64 -23.81 7.34 -3.17
N GLY A 65 -22.91 8.33 -3.13
CA GLY A 65 -23.23 9.76 -2.94
C GLY A 65 -23.57 10.52 -4.24
N SER A 66 -23.27 9.96 -5.42
CA SER A 66 -23.53 10.61 -6.72
C SER A 66 -24.92 10.33 -7.32
N SER A 67 -25.82 9.72 -6.56
CA SER A 67 -27.24 9.60 -6.93
C SER A 67 -28.06 10.67 -6.22
N GLY A 68 -28.31 11.78 -6.92
CA GLY A 68 -29.43 12.66 -6.58
C GLY A 68 -29.11 14.13 -6.29
N LYS A 69 -28.70 14.87 -7.32
CA LYS A 69 -29.24 16.23 -7.58
C LYS A 69 -28.86 16.65 -9.00
N TRP A 70 -29.79 16.40 -9.92
CA TRP A 70 -29.97 17.19 -11.13
C TRP A 70 -31.05 18.22 -10.82
#